data_AF-A0A401AEQ3-F1
#
_entry.id   AF-A0A401AEQ3-F1
#
_cell.length_a   1.000
_cell.length_b   1.000
_cell.length_c   1.000
_cell.angle_alpha   90.00
_cell.angle_beta   90.00
_cell.angle_gamma   90.00
#
_symmetry.space_group_name_H-M   'P 1'
#
loop_
_entity.id
_entity.type
_entity.pdbx_description
1 polymer ?
#
loop_
_entity_poly.entity_id
_entity_poly.type
_entity_poly.pdbx_seq_one_letter_code
_entity_poly.pdbx_strand_id
1 'polypeptide(L)'
;MGILTKLELDYEIDDIEKFLQFFRTMCDRFEPLIIQLGSDSVRYKEAIKELETLAHNTAWAARRLNLDEVTDFCVFCEEMMAQANRFNGPASDEFTDWMLLMSDQFEKYCRSYENDDSVLAVFNPLIVNVPNIISK
;
A
#
# COMPACT_ATOMS: atom_id res chain seq x y z
N MET A 1 -2.63 -10.95 -23.43
CA MET A 1 -3.52 -9.89 -22.91
C MET A 1 -3.05 -9.60 -21.52
N GLY A 2 -2.76 -8.34 -21.21
CA GLY A 2 -2.34 -7.96 -19.88
C GLY A 2 -3.50 -7.79 -18.91
N ILE A 3 -3.17 -7.47 -17.67
CA ILE A 3 -4.12 -7.34 -16.58
C ILE A 3 -5.04 -6.13 -16.74
N LEU A 4 -4.58 -5.02 -17.32
CA LEU A 4 -5.39 -3.83 -17.55
C LEU A 4 -6.36 -4.07 -18.71
N THR A 5 -5.88 -4.60 -19.83
CA THR A 5 -6.74 -5.00 -20.97
C THR A 5 -7.84 -5.95 -20.51
N LYS A 6 -7.54 -6.86 -19.57
CA LYS A 6 -8.55 -7.77 -19.01
C LYS A 6 -9.60 -7.02 -18.18
N LEU A 7 -9.17 -6.08 -17.33
CA LEU A 7 -10.10 -5.25 -16.55
C LEU A 7 -11.05 -4.45 -17.45
N GLU A 8 -10.53 -3.88 -18.54
CA GLU A 8 -11.32 -3.10 -19.51
C GLU A 8 -12.40 -3.92 -20.23
N LEU A 9 -12.28 -5.26 -20.26
CA LEU A 9 -13.30 -6.15 -20.81
C LEU A 9 -14.40 -6.48 -19.80
N ASP A 10 -14.04 -6.52 -18.51
CA ASP A 10 -14.87 -7.05 -17.44
C ASP A 10 -15.57 -5.93 -16.64
N TYR A 11 -15.08 -4.69 -16.69
CA TYR A 11 -15.50 -3.56 -15.84
C TYR A 11 -15.67 -2.23 -16.59
N GLU A 12 -16.38 -1.29 -15.95
CA GLU A 12 -16.53 0.08 -16.46
C GLU A 12 -15.22 0.86 -16.34
N ILE A 13 -14.87 1.64 -17.37
CA ILE A 13 -13.64 2.44 -17.44
C ILE A 13 -13.52 3.37 -16.23
N ASP A 14 -14.62 4.00 -15.80
CA ASP A 14 -14.63 4.91 -14.65
C ASP A 14 -14.19 4.23 -13.33
N ASP A 15 -14.59 2.97 -13.11
CA ASP A 15 -14.18 2.20 -11.93
C ASP A 15 -12.68 1.82 -12.01
N ILE A 16 -12.18 1.52 -13.20
CA ILE A 16 -10.76 1.20 -13.46
C ILE A 16 -9.88 2.43 -13.24
N GLU A 17 -10.23 3.57 -13.85
CA GLU A 17 -9.49 4.83 -13.72
C GLU A 17 -9.43 5.28 -12.25
N LYS A 18 -10.54 5.15 -11.52
CA LYS A 18 -10.59 5.49 -10.10
C LYS A 18 -9.67 4.62 -9.26
N PHE A 19 -9.62 3.32 -9.53
CA PHE A 19 -8.67 2.41 -8.88
C PHE A 19 -7.23 2.82 -9.16
N LEU A 20 -6.87 3.01 -10.43
CA LEU A 20 -5.51 3.39 -10.83
C LEU A 20 -5.09 4.73 -10.20
N GLN A 21 -6.01 5.70 -10.15
CA GLN A 21 -5.77 6.99 -9.51
C GLN A 21 -5.47 6.83 -8.01
N PHE A 22 -6.28 6.06 -7.28
CA PHE A 22 -6.01 5.82 -5.85
C PHE A 22 -4.71 5.06 -5.64
N PHE A 23 -4.45 4.04 -6.46
CA PHE A 23 -3.25 3.22 -6.31
C PHE A 23 -1.97 4.05 -6.57
N ARG A 24 -1.93 4.82 -7.67
CA ARG A 24 -0.81 5.70 -7.99
C ARG A 24 -0.61 6.78 -6.92
N THR A 25 -1.70 7.40 -6.47
CA THR A 25 -1.65 8.40 -5.37
C THR A 25 -1.11 7.79 -4.07
N MET A 26 -1.49 6.56 -3.75
CA MET A 26 -0.95 5.85 -2.60
C MET A 26 0.56 5.65 -2.75
N CYS A 27 1.02 5.10 -3.87
CA CYS A 27 2.44 4.84 -4.13
C CYS A 27 3.29 6.11 -4.03
N ASP A 28 2.86 7.20 -4.67
CA ASP A 28 3.60 8.47 -4.71
C ASP A 28 3.74 9.12 -3.32
N ARG A 29 2.78 8.88 -2.43
CA ARG A 29 2.76 9.45 -1.07
C ARG A 29 3.33 8.53 -0.01
N PHE A 30 3.48 7.24 -0.31
CA PHE A 30 3.81 6.22 0.68
C PHE A 30 5.19 6.45 1.31
N GLU A 31 6.22 6.57 0.48
CA GLU A 31 7.61 6.74 0.94
C GLU A 31 7.81 8.03 1.77
N PRO A 32 7.33 9.22 1.34
CA PRO A 32 7.37 10.41 2.19
C PRO A 32 6.72 10.23 3.56
N LEU A 33 5.60 9.51 3.64
CA LEU A 33 4.92 9.23 4.90
C LEU A 33 5.69 8.23 5.77
N ILE A 34 6.34 7.25 5.16
CA ILE A 34 7.22 6.30 5.88
C ILE A 34 8.39 7.05 6.53
N ILE A 35 8.99 8.01 5.84
CA ILE A 35 10.04 8.87 6.40
C ILE A 35 9.51 9.70 7.59
N GLN A 36 8.26 10.17 7.51
CA GLN A 36 7.63 10.89 8.62
C GLN A 36 7.39 10.02 9.87
N LEU A 37 7.16 8.72 9.72
CA LEU A 37 7.03 7.79 10.85
C LEU A 37 8.28 7.80 11.75
N GLY A 38 9.47 7.93 11.16
CA GLY A 38 10.73 7.95 11.90
C GLY A 38 11.10 9.30 12.54
N SER A 39 10.29 10.35 12.36
CA SER A 39 10.64 11.72 12.74
C SER A 39 10.34 12.06 14.21
N ASP A 40 9.09 12.41 14.52
CA ASP A 40 8.65 12.80 15.86
C ASP A 40 7.23 12.27 16.12
N SER A 41 6.79 12.32 17.38
CA SER A 41 5.51 11.72 17.80
C SER A 41 4.28 12.35 17.16
N VAL A 42 4.33 13.64 16.82
CA VAL A 42 3.19 14.33 16.16
C VAL A 42 3.10 13.86 14.71
N ARG A 43 4.22 13.94 13.99
CA ARG A 43 4.30 13.49 12.58
C ARG A 43 4.03 12.00 12.42
N TYR A 44 4.45 11.20 13.38
CA TYR A 44 4.16 9.76 13.41
C TYR A 44 2.65 9.48 13.34
N LYS A 45 1.86 10.17 14.18
CA LYS A 45 0.40 9.99 14.21
C LYS A 45 -0.29 10.47 12.94
N GLU A 46 0.17 11.60 12.40
CA GLU A 46 -0.33 12.12 11.13
C GLU A 46 -0.03 11.14 9.98
N ALA A 47 1.21 10.66 9.89
CA ALA A 47 1.64 9.72 8.88
C ALA A 47 0.86 8.40 8.93
N ILE A 48 0.65 7.82 10.12
CA ILE A 48 -0.17 6.60 10.28
C ILE A 48 -1.57 6.79 9.72
N LYS A 49 -2.24 7.89 10.09
CA LYS A 49 -3.61 8.16 9.66
C LYS A 49 -3.70 8.33 8.14
N GLU A 50 -2.71 8.98 7.54
CA GLU A 50 -2.65 9.17 6.10
C GLU A 50 -2.36 7.86 5.36
N LEU A 51 -1.41 7.05 5.84
CA LEU A 51 -1.10 5.72 5.30
C LEU A 51 -2.33 4.81 5.35
N GLU A 52 -3.02 4.76 6.50
CA GLU A 52 -4.27 3.99 6.68
C GLU A 52 -5.35 4.45 5.68
N THR A 53 -5.52 5.76 5.50
CA THR A 53 -6.52 6.32 4.57
C THR A 53 -6.20 5.96 3.12
N LEU A 54 -4.93 6.04 2.71
CA LEU A 54 -4.50 5.71 1.35
C LEU A 54 -4.69 4.22 1.06
N ALA A 55 -4.28 3.36 2.00
CA ALA A 55 -4.48 1.91 1.90
C ALA A 55 -5.98 1.57 1.81
N HIS A 56 -6.81 2.14 2.69
CA HIS A 56 -8.25 1.90 2.72
C HIS A 56 -8.95 2.29 1.41
N ASN A 57 -8.64 3.48 0.87
CA ASN A 57 -9.23 3.95 -0.39
C ASN A 57 -8.85 3.04 -1.56
N THR A 58 -7.59 2.60 -1.58
CA THR A 58 -7.09 1.68 -2.62
C THR A 58 -7.73 0.30 -2.49
N ALA A 59 -7.81 -0.25 -1.27
CA ALA A 59 -8.48 -1.52 -0.99
C ALA A 59 -9.96 -1.49 -1.42
N TRP A 60 -10.66 -0.40 -1.11
CA TRP A 60 -12.06 -0.22 -1.49
C TRP A 60 -12.25 -0.25 -3.01
N ALA A 61 -11.41 0.44 -3.77
CA ALA A 61 -11.49 0.46 -5.23
C ALA A 61 -11.08 -0.88 -5.84
N ALA A 62 -9.98 -1.48 -5.35
CA ALA A 62 -9.51 -2.80 -5.78
C ALA A 62 -10.58 -3.90 -5.59
N ARG A 63 -11.30 -3.86 -4.46
CA ARG A 63 -12.38 -4.82 -4.16
C ARG A 63 -13.54 -4.74 -5.15
N ARG A 64 -13.86 -3.56 -5.68
CA ARG A 64 -14.93 -3.40 -6.71
C ARG A 64 -14.56 -4.08 -8.03
N LEU A 65 -13.26 -4.20 -8.31
CA LEU A 65 -12.70 -4.83 -9.48
C LEU A 65 -12.30 -6.31 -9.24
N ASN A 66 -12.69 -6.89 -8.10
CA ASN A 66 -12.30 -8.24 -7.67
C ASN A 66 -10.78 -8.50 -7.74
N LEU A 67 -9.98 -7.47 -7.41
CA LEU A 67 -8.52 -7.55 -7.35
C LEU A 67 -8.08 -8.03 -5.96
N ASP A 68 -8.29 -9.31 -5.69
CA ASP A 68 -8.10 -9.91 -4.36
C ASP A 68 -6.68 -9.72 -3.83
N GLU A 69 -5.65 -9.98 -4.63
CA GLU A 69 -4.24 -9.84 -4.20
C GLU A 69 -3.88 -8.41 -3.77
N VAL A 70 -4.36 -7.40 -4.51
CA VAL A 70 -4.13 -5.98 -4.17
C VAL A 70 -4.97 -5.60 -2.95
N THR A 71 -6.20 -6.09 -2.87
CA THR A 71 -7.12 -5.83 -1.77
C THR A 71 -6.56 -6.37 -0.47
N ASP A 72 -6.12 -7.63 -0.44
CA ASP A 72 -5.55 -8.28 0.72
C ASP A 72 -4.26 -7.59 1.17
N PHE A 73 -3.42 -7.15 0.23
CA PHE A 73 -2.20 -6.43 0.58
C PHE A 73 -2.47 -5.02 1.16
N CYS A 74 -3.49 -4.31 0.65
CA CYS A 74 -3.93 -3.05 1.24
C CYS A 74 -4.53 -3.24 2.64
N VAL A 75 -5.38 -4.25 2.81
CA VAL A 75 -5.97 -4.58 4.14
C VAL A 75 -4.88 -4.95 5.13
N PHE A 76 -3.86 -5.71 4.72
CA PHE A 76 -2.71 -5.99 5.55
C PHE A 76 -1.97 -4.71 5.97
N CYS A 77 -1.80 -3.75 5.06
CA CYS A 77 -1.26 -2.43 5.41
C CYS A 77 -2.14 -1.69 6.44
N GLU A 78 -3.46 -1.70 6.29
CA GLU A 78 -4.40 -1.12 7.26
C GLU A 78 -4.21 -1.74 8.65
N GLU A 79 -4.10 -3.07 8.74
CA GLU A 79 -3.86 -3.78 10.00
C GLU A 79 -2.54 -3.37 10.65
N MET A 80 -1.49 -3.18 9.86
CA MET A 80 -0.20 -2.72 10.36
C MET A 80 -0.24 -1.29 10.87
N MET A 81 -0.96 -0.40 10.18
CA MET A 81 -1.17 0.97 10.65
C MET A 81 -2.00 1.00 11.94
N ALA A 82 -3.01 0.14 12.06
CA ALA A 82 -3.79 -0.02 13.29
C ALA A 82 -2.95 -0.52 14.47
N GLN A 83 -2.00 -1.43 14.22
CA GLN A 83 -1.03 -1.87 15.23
C GLN A 83 -0.06 -0.75 15.61
N ALA A 84 0.50 -0.04 14.62
CA ALA A 84 1.39 1.09 14.83
C ALA A 84 0.72 2.24 15.59
N ASN A 85 -0.59 2.44 15.38
CA ASN A 85 -1.36 3.49 16.06
C ASN A 85 -1.48 3.25 17.58
N ARG A 86 -1.13 2.06 18.08
CA ARG A 86 -1.10 1.78 19.53
C ARG A 86 0.08 2.46 20.23
N PHE A 87 1.08 2.92 19.48
CA PHE A 87 2.27 3.60 19.99
C PHE A 87 2.22 5.10 19.75
N ASN A 88 3.05 5.86 20.47
CA ASN A 88 3.18 7.31 20.28
C ASN A 88 4.32 7.69 19.31
N GLY A 89 5.08 6.71 18.84
CA GLY A 89 6.22 6.92 17.95
C GLY A 89 7.45 7.51 18.66
N PRO A 90 8.52 7.81 17.91
CA PRO A 90 8.67 7.54 16.48
C PRO A 90 8.80 6.03 16.18
N ALA A 91 8.60 5.66 14.92
CA ALA A 91 8.83 4.29 14.46
C ALA A 91 10.27 3.83 14.77
N SER A 92 10.43 2.53 14.98
CA SER A 92 11.74 1.91 14.99
C SER A 92 12.34 1.91 13.57
N ASP A 93 13.67 1.89 13.48
CA ASP A 93 14.34 1.86 12.19
C ASP A 93 14.00 0.55 11.43
N GLU A 94 13.87 -0.57 12.16
CA GLU A 94 13.44 -1.87 11.62
C GLU A 94 12.03 -1.80 10.99
N PHE A 95 11.10 -1.09 11.64
CA PHE A 95 9.74 -0.91 11.10
C PHE A 95 9.72 0.02 9.90
N THR A 96 10.50 1.09 9.92
CA THR A 96 10.64 2.01 8.77
C THR A 96 11.21 1.27 7.55
N ASP A 97 12.29 0.51 7.72
CA ASP A 97 12.91 -0.28 6.64
C ASP A 97 11.94 -1.33 6.08
N TRP A 98 11.19 -1.99 6.94
CA TRP A 98 10.18 -2.96 6.53
C TRP A 98 9.01 -2.31 5.76
N MET A 99 8.57 -1.13 6.18
CA MET A 99 7.55 -0.36 5.45
C MET A 99 8.03 0.06 4.06
N LEU A 100 9.33 0.32 3.87
CA LEU A 100 9.89 0.57 2.52
C LEU A 100 9.79 -0.67 1.62
N LEU A 101 9.97 -1.89 2.16
CA LEU A 101 9.72 -3.12 1.39
C LEU A 101 8.26 -3.24 0.95
N MET A 102 7.31 -2.80 1.77
CA MET A 102 5.90 -2.73 1.38
C MET A 102 5.67 -1.69 0.29
N SER A 103 6.26 -0.50 0.44
CA SER A 103 6.22 0.58 -0.57
C SER A 103 6.68 0.08 -1.94
N ASP A 104 7.83 -0.59 -1.97
CA ASP A 104 8.38 -1.19 -3.19
C ASP A 104 7.45 -2.23 -3.81
N GLN A 105 6.75 -3.02 -3.01
CA GLN A 105 5.80 -4.01 -3.51
C GLN A 105 4.55 -3.37 -4.08
N PHE A 106 4.02 -2.32 -3.45
CA PHE A 106 2.90 -1.54 -3.99
C PHE A 106 3.28 -0.90 -5.33
N GLU A 107 4.46 -0.30 -5.43
CA GLU A 107 4.94 0.31 -6.66
C GLU A 107 5.08 -0.72 -7.80
N LYS A 108 5.61 -1.91 -7.50
CA LYS A 108 5.71 -3.02 -8.47
C LYS A 108 4.34 -3.46 -8.96
N TYR A 109 3.38 -3.64 -8.05
CA TYR A 109 2.01 -3.98 -8.42
C TYR A 109 1.34 -2.89 -9.25
N CYS A 110 1.49 -1.61 -8.87
CA CYS A 110 0.92 -0.48 -9.59
C CYS A 110 1.47 -0.42 -11.03
N ARG A 111 2.79 -0.58 -11.21
CA ARG A 111 3.44 -0.64 -12.53
C ARG A 111 2.95 -1.80 -13.38
N SER A 112 2.63 -2.95 -12.79
CA SER A 112 2.10 -4.07 -13.58
C SER A 112 0.77 -3.74 -14.23
N TYR A 113 -0.07 -2.90 -13.60
CA TYR A 113 -1.30 -2.41 -14.25
C TYR A 113 -0.99 -1.38 -15.33
N GLU A 114 -0.13 -0.41 -15.06
CA GLU A 114 0.19 0.66 -16.02
C GLU A 114 0.90 0.17 -17.28
N ASN A 115 1.73 -0.87 -17.15
CA ASN A 115 2.43 -1.49 -18.27
C ASN A 115 1.57 -2.53 -19.01
N ASP A 116 0.36 -2.81 -18.51
CA ASP A 116 -0.47 -3.93 -18.96
C ASP A 116 0.31 -5.25 -18.98
N ASP A 117 1.01 -5.54 -17.88
CA ASP A 117 1.76 -6.78 -17.73
C ASP A 117 0.81 -8.00 -17.79
N SER A 118 1.33 -9.16 -18.17
CA SER A 118 0.52 -10.40 -18.23
C SER A 118 0.05 -10.90 -16.87
N VAL A 119 0.80 -10.57 -15.81
CA VAL A 119 0.55 -10.93 -14.41
C VAL A 119 1.11 -9.85 -13.50
N LEU A 120 0.67 -9.83 -12.24
CA LEU A 120 1.27 -8.99 -11.22
C LEU A 120 2.73 -9.40 -10.96
N ALA A 121 3.55 -8.40 -10.64
CA ALA A 121 4.91 -8.60 -10.17
C ALA A 121 4.96 -9.59 -8.99
N VAL A 122 6.02 -10.41 -8.93
CA VAL A 122 6.16 -11.43 -7.87
C VAL A 122 6.21 -10.77 -6.48
N PHE A 123 5.40 -11.27 -5.56
CA PHE A 123 5.38 -10.82 -4.16
C PHE A 123 6.73 -11.04 -3.48
N ASN A 124 7.24 -10.02 -2.79
CA ASN A 124 8.47 -10.11 -2.01
C ASN A 124 8.26 -10.91 -0.71
N PRO A 125 8.84 -12.13 -0.56
CA PRO A 125 8.62 -12.97 0.61
C PRO A 125 9.19 -12.37 1.91
N LEU A 126 10.09 -11.39 1.84
CA LEU A 126 10.62 -10.72 3.02
C LEU A 126 9.56 -9.92 3.78
N ILE A 127 8.46 -9.53 3.12
CA ILE A 127 7.35 -8.80 3.74
C ILE A 127 6.69 -9.64 4.84
N VAL A 128 6.73 -10.97 4.74
CA VAL A 128 6.20 -11.87 5.77
C VAL A 128 6.96 -11.74 7.11
N ASN A 129 8.20 -11.23 7.09
CA ASN A 129 8.99 -11.02 8.29
C ASN A 129 8.62 -9.69 8.96
N VAL A 130 7.41 -9.64 9.54
CA VAL A 130 6.92 -8.46 10.26
C VAL A 130 7.82 -8.15 11.47
N PRO A 131 8.31 -6.91 11.62
CA PRO A 131 9.13 -6.50 12.75
C PRO A 131 8.41 -6.66 14.10
N ASN A 132 9.15 -7.12 15.11
CA ASN A 132 8.61 -7.23 16.48
C ASN A 132 8.56 -5.87 17.20
N ILE A 133 9.41 -4.92 16.79
CA ILE A 133 9.53 -3.60 17.40
C ILE A 133 8.99 -2.58 16.41
N ILE A 134 7.81 -2.02 16.68
CA ILE A 134 7.17 -1.04 15.80
C ILE A 134 7.57 0.40 16.14
N SER A 135 7.70 0.72 17.43
CA SER A 135 8.07 2.04 17.94
C SER A 135 9.27 1.92 18.87
N LYS A 136 10.07 2.98 18.93
CA LYS A 136 11.14 3.14 19.94
C LYS A 136 10.55 3.31 21.35
#